data_AF-A0A5S4EXS0-F1
#
_entry.id   AF-A0A5S4EXS0-F1
#
_cell.length_a   1.000
_cell.length_b   1.000
_cell.length_c   1.000
_cell.angle_alpha   90.00
_cell.angle_beta   90.00
_cell.angle_gamma   90.00
#
_symmetry.space_group_name_H-M   'P 1'
#
loop_
_entity.id
_entity.type
_entity.pdbx_description
1 polymer ?
#
loop_
_entity_poly.entity_id
_entity_poly.type
_entity_poly.pdbx_seq_one_letter_code
_entity_poly.pdbx_strand_id
1 'polypeptide(L)'
;MSRLAPEARAAFMEGLRAYHDGGNELRVSAEQGVLTTYDPPRLISLHLVADGFAARGDAALHDPQGTVAALLERLPATERPGVLHLRPGWLDGEVDGMDRAAFAAAVRQAVCPEQVEGVETWSSDERIGALQLSVVGRRPQPAEKAESQSPRVEQTPDEVDAAKAPEIVEVLEVAEGLEVAEVAKASEAPEVAGGAEGPEVVGSVEAVETPKTAVEPVELVEAGAGAGAGAEVKAGGGVVAPATVVERAAGARGGSAVNTMMLDLARVLDGYVDAREKQPDAAAESLLREVAAGVIAAGGPGLTWTKPPTQAELRIVLPAAGAPAARAERTAEAGAR
;
A
#
# COMPACT_ATOMS: atom_id res chain seq x y z
N MET A 1 10.07 12.38 5.25
CA MET A 1 10.17 13.49 6.23
C MET A 1 11.35 14.45 6.03
N SER A 2 12.44 14.05 5.38
CA SER A 2 13.66 14.86 5.21
C SER A 2 13.50 16.19 4.42
N ARG A 3 12.31 16.49 3.92
CA ARG A 3 12.00 17.74 3.19
C ARG A 3 11.38 18.84 4.06
N LEU A 4 10.86 18.51 5.24
CA LEU A 4 10.31 19.53 6.14
C LEU A 4 11.44 20.22 6.89
N ALA A 5 11.39 21.55 6.97
CA ALA A 5 12.19 22.30 7.93
C ALA A 5 11.90 21.80 9.36
N PRO A 6 12.85 21.89 10.31
CA PRO A 6 12.68 21.34 11.66
C PRO A 6 11.40 21.81 12.36
N GLU A 7 11.06 23.10 12.23
CA GLU A 7 9.84 23.69 12.78
C GLU A 7 8.58 23.11 12.12
N ALA A 8 8.54 23.06 10.78
CA ALA A 8 7.42 22.46 10.06
C ALA A 8 7.24 20.97 10.37
N ARG A 9 8.35 20.24 10.61
CA ARG A 9 8.29 18.84 11.07
C ARG A 9 7.69 18.74 12.47
N ALA A 10 8.07 19.62 13.40
CA ALA A 10 7.51 19.64 14.74
C ALA A 10 6.00 19.95 14.71
N ALA A 11 5.60 20.99 13.98
CA ALA A 11 4.20 21.34 13.77
C ALA A 11 3.41 20.19 13.13
N PHE A 12 3.96 19.55 12.09
CA PHE A 12 3.31 18.41 11.44
C PHE A 12 3.08 17.24 12.40
N MET A 13 4.08 16.88 13.20
CA MET A 13 3.95 15.81 14.19
C MET A 13 2.95 16.15 15.29
N GLU A 14 2.90 17.41 15.71
CA GLU A 14 1.90 17.89 16.67
C GLU A 14 0.49 17.86 16.08
N GLY A 15 0.32 18.23 14.80
CA GLY A 15 -0.96 18.12 14.10
C GLY A 15 -1.47 16.68 14.01
N LEU A 16 -0.59 15.71 13.75
CA LEU A 16 -0.94 14.28 13.77
C LEU A 16 -1.34 13.81 15.18
N ARG A 17 -0.61 14.22 16.21
CA ARG A 17 -0.95 13.91 17.60
C ARG A 17 -2.31 14.50 17.99
N ALA A 18 -2.53 15.80 17.75
CA ALA A 18 -3.78 16.47 18.06
C ALA A 18 -4.97 15.86 17.29
N TYR A 19 -4.78 15.44 16.05
CA TYR A 19 -5.80 14.73 15.28
C TYR A 19 -6.16 13.38 15.92
N HIS A 20 -5.16 12.63 16.43
CA HIS A 20 -5.37 11.39 17.18
C HIS A 20 -6.12 11.63 18.50
N ASP A 21 -5.65 12.59 19.30
CA ASP A 21 -6.21 12.93 20.61
C ASP A 21 -7.66 13.45 20.49
N GLY A 22 -8.04 13.97 19.32
CA GLY A 22 -9.42 14.31 18.96
C GLY A 22 -10.37 13.12 18.75
N GLY A 23 -9.91 11.89 19.01
CA GLY A 23 -10.71 10.66 18.91
C GLY A 23 -10.57 9.93 17.58
N ASN A 24 -9.69 10.36 16.68
CA ASN A 24 -9.45 9.67 15.41
C ASN A 24 -8.39 8.58 15.61
N GLU A 25 -8.75 7.32 15.34
CA GLU A 25 -7.81 6.22 15.48
C GLU A 25 -6.78 6.23 14.33
N LEU A 26 -5.54 6.55 14.67
CA LEU A 26 -4.41 6.54 13.74
C LEU A 26 -3.16 5.98 14.42
N ARG A 27 -2.28 5.41 13.61
CA ARG A 27 -0.95 4.97 14.06
C ARG A 27 0.12 5.53 13.12
N VAL A 28 1.11 6.20 13.70
CA VAL A 28 2.27 6.71 12.96
C VAL A 28 3.46 5.77 13.14
N SER A 29 3.92 5.16 12.05
CA SER A 29 5.20 4.44 12.00
C SER A 29 6.24 5.34 11.34
N ALA A 30 6.91 6.17 12.14
CA ALA A 30 7.85 7.18 11.64
C ALA A 30 9.08 6.56 10.97
N GLU A 31 9.54 5.41 11.47
CA GLU A 31 10.68 4.66 10.91
C GLU A 31 10.35 4.10 9.52
N GLN A 32 9.16 3.53 9.37
CA GLN A 32 8.70 2.99 8.09
C GLN A 32 8.15 4.08 7.16
N GLY A 33 7.87 5.28 7.67
CA GLY A 33 7.25 6.36 6.92
C GLY A 33 5.80 6.09 6.53
N VAL A 34 5.06 5.35 7.36
CA VAL A 34 3.68 4.92 7.11
C VAL A 34 2.75 5.51 8.18
N LEU A 35 1.60 6.02 7.75
CA LEU A 35 0.47 6.39 8.58
C LEU A 35 -0.66 5.38 8.34
N THR A 36 -1.19 4.79 9.40
CA THR A 36 -2.32 3.86 9.34
C THR A 36 -3.57 4.55 9.89
N THR A 37 -4.69 4.46 9.16
CA THR A 37 -6.04 4.80 9.66
C THR A 37 -6.85 3.51 9.79
N TYR A 38 -7.80 3.46 10.71
CA TYR A 38 -8.58 2.25 11.00
C TYR A 38 -10.04 2.31 10.54
N ASP A 39 -10.62 3.51 10.40
CA ASP A 39 -11.98 3.71 9.91
C ASP A 39 -12.05 4.86 8.87
N PRO A 40 -12.11 4.54 7.57
CA PRO A 40 -11.85 3.22 6.97
C PRO A 40 -10.36 2.83 7.05
N PRO A 41 -10.03 1.53 6.94
CA PRO A 41 -8.66 1.03 7.05
C PRO A 41 -7.82 1.42 5.83
N ARG A 42 -6.72 2.14 6.05
CA ARG A 42 -5.82 2.62 4.99
C ARG A 42 -4.38 2.66 5.46
N LEU A 43 -3.46 2.48 4.53
CA LEU A 43 -2.04 2.84 4.70
C LEU A 43 -1.70 4.04 3.81
N ILE A 44 -1.08 5.05 4.40
CA ILE A 44 -0.77 6.31 3.74
C ILE A 44 0.72 6.60 3.94
N SER A 45 1.41 6.94 2.86
CA SER A 45 2.78 7.43 2.91
C SER A 45 2.85 8.71 3.72
N LEU A 46 3.60 8.66 4.82
CA LEU A 46 3.84 9.84 5.65
C LEU A 46 4.60 10.93 4.87
N HIS A 47 5.32 10.56 3.81
CA HIS A 47 5.95 11.50 2.89
C HIS A 47 4.92 12.28 2.07
N LEU A 48 3.86 11.62 1.60
CA LEU A 48 2.79 12.26 0.85
C LEU A 48 2.05 13.29 1.72
N VAL A 49 1.73 12.93 2.97
CA VAL A 49 1.08 13.86 3.91
C VAL A 49 2.02 15.02 4.25
N ALA A 50 3.30 14.74 4.50
CA ALA A 50 4.30 15.77 4.79
C ALA A 50 4.50 16.75 3.62
N ASP A 51 4.56 16.27 2.39
CA ASP A 51 4.67 17.13 1.20
C ASP A 51 3.40 17.99 1.04
N GLY A 52 2.22 17.43 1.31
CA GLY A 52 0.95 18.17 1.34
C GLY A 52 0.90 19.24 2.44
N PHE A 53 1.48 18.96 3.62
CA PHE A 53 1.61 19.89 4.72
C PHE A 53 2.60 21.01 4.38
N ALA A 54 3.76 20.68 3.80
CA ALA A 54 4.75 21.65 3.35
C ALA A 54 4.17 22.62 2.30
N ALA A 55 3.38 22.11 1.37
CA ALA A 55 2.75 22.91 0.31
C ALA A 55 1.74 23.95 0.85
N ARG A 56 1.28 23.81 2.10
CA ARG A 56 0.41 24.80 2.76
C ARG A 56 1.19 25.94 3.43
N GLY A 57 2.51 25.79 3.60
CA GLY A 57 3.39 26.83 4.14
C GLY A 57 2.98 27.31 5.52
N ASP A 58 3.01 28.62 5.73
CA ASP A 58 2.73 29.25 7.04
C ASP A 58 1.34 28.92 7.58
N ALA A 59 0.34 28.72 6.73
CA ALA A 59 -1.01 28.35 7.17
C ALA A 59 -1.01 27.02 7.95
N ALA A 60 -0.15 26.08 7.56
CA ALA A 60 0.00 24.80 8.26
C ALA A 60 0.69 24.93 9.62
N LEU A 61 1.55 25.94 9.79
CA LEU A 61 2.20 26.21 11.07
C LEU A 61 1.24 26.86 12.06
N HIS A 62 0.32 27.70 11.58
CA HIS A 62 -0.68 28.36 12.42
C HIS A 62 -1.82 27.42 12.84
N ASP A 63 -2.23 26.49 11.98
CA ASP A 63 -3.21 25.45 12.30
C ASP A 63 -2.74 24.06 11.82
N PRO A 64 -1.84 23.41 12.57
CA PRO A 64 -1.31 22.11 12.17
C PRO A 64 -2.37 21.01 12.21
N GLN A 65 -3.25 21.02 13.21
CA GLN A 65 -4.29 20.01 13.37
C GLN A 65 -5.32 20.08 12.24
N GLY A 66 -5.89 21.26 11.97
CA GLY A 66 -6.86 21.45 10.90
C GLY A 66 -6.26 21.18 9.52
N THR A 67 -4.98 21.52 9.33
CA THR A 67 -4.26 21.17 8.09
C THR A 67 -4.12 19.66 7.92
N VAL A 68 -3.71 18.93 8.96
CA VAL A 68 -3.61 17.47 8.92
C VAL A 68 -4.98 16.84 8.67
N ALA A 69 -6.03 17.28 9.36
CA ALA A 69 -7.39 16.81 9.16
C ALA A 69 -7.83 16.95 7.70
N ALA A 70 -7.67 18.15 7.12
CA ALA A 70 -8.00 18.41 5.72
C ALA A 70 -7.16 17.58 4.73
N LEU A 71 -5.91 17.27 5.07
CA LEU A 71 -5.08 16.38 4.25
C LEU A 71 -5.55 14.92 4.34
N LEU A 72 -5.91 14.43 5.51
CA LEU A 72 -6.39 13.06 5.72
C LEU A 72 -7.81 12.83 5.20
N GLU A 73 -8.61 13.88 5.06
CA GLU A 73 -9.88 13.80 4.35
C GLU A 73 -9.67 13.74 2.83
N ARG A 74 -8.77 14.58 2.29
CA ARG A 74 -8.61 14.78 0.85
C ARG A 74 -7.71 13.73 0.16
N LEU A 75 -6.56 13.41 0.75
CA LEU A 75 -5.56 12.53 0.11
C LEU A 75 -6.07 11.12 -0.18
N PRO A 76 -6.84 10.47 0.72
CA PRO A 76 -7.34 9.13 0.51
C PRO A 76 -8.72 9.09 -0.16
N ALA A 77 -9.14 10.15 -0.85
CA ALA A 77 -10.37 10.10 -1.64
C ALA A 77 -10.24 9.15 -2.86
N THR A 78 -9.01 8.89 -3.31
CA THR A 78 -8.73 7.97 -4.42
C THR A 78 -7.44 7.19 -4.18
N GLU A 79 -7.42 5.92 -4.58
CA GLU A 79 -6.19 5.14 -4.68
C GLU A 79 -5.17 5.86 -5.57
N ARG A 80 -3.93 5.94 -5.10
CA ARG A 80 -2.82 6.62 -5.77
C ARG A 80 -1.49 6.14 -5.20
N PRO A 81 -0.35 6.40 -5.87
CA PRO A 81 0.96 6.12 -5.29
C PRO A 81 1.10 6.71 -3.88
N GLY A 82 1.42 5.85 -2.91
CA GLY A 82 1.52 6.20 -1.50
C GLY A 82 0.20 6.16 -0.72
N VAL A 83 -0.92 5.73 -1.30
CA VAL A 83 -2.19 5.48 -0.58
C VAL A 83 -2.72 4.11 -0.95
N LEU A 84 -2.86 3.25 0.06
CA LEU A 84 -3.43 1.91 -0.08
C LEU A 84 -4.72 1.82 0.72
N HIS A 85 -5.82 1.52 0.05
CA HIS A 85 -7.11 1.24 0.67
C HIS A 85 -7.18 -0.25 0.97
N LEU A 86 -7.64 -0.58 2.18
CA LEU A 86 -7.73 -1.97 2.63
C LEU A 86 -9.20 -2.37 2.75
N ARG A 87 -9.50 -3.65 2.54
CA ARG A 87 -10.84 -4.20 2.73
C ARG A 87 -11.10 -4.41 4.23
N PRO A 88 -12.12 -3.77 4.84
CA PRO A 88 -12.55 -4.12 6.19
C PRO A 88 -12.96 -5.59 6.24
N GLY A 89 -12.63 -6.31 7.32
CA GLY A 89 -12.98 -7.73 7.45
C GLY A 89 -12.38 -8.59 6.33
N TRP A 90 -11.13 -8.32 5.93
CA TRP A 90 -10.53 -8.90 4.71
C TRP A 90 -10.52 -10.43 4.64
N LEU A 91 -10.53 -11.12 5.79
CA LEU A 91 -10.61 -12.57 5.91
C LEU A 91 -11.56 -12.93 7.06
N ASP A 92 -12.63 -13.67 6.77
CA ASP A 92 -13.56 -14.16 7.78
C ASP A 92 -13.39 -15.68 7.93
N GLY A 93 -13.00 -16.12 9.12
CA GLY A 93 -12.70 -17.52 9.42
C GLY A 93 -11.27 -17.91 9.03
N GLU A 94 -11.13 -19.05 8.36
CA GLU A 94 -9.85 -19.65 7.98
C GLU A 94 -9.84 -20.02 6.49
N VAL A 95 -8.66 -19.98 5.87
CA VAL A 95 -8.42 -20.50 4.52
C VAL A 95 -7.33 -21.56 4.58
N ASP A 96 -7.64 -22.78 4.14
CA ASP A 96 -6.75 -23.95 4.27
C ASP A 96 -6.21 -24.17 5.71
N GLY A 97 -7.07 -23.89 6.70
CA GLY A 97 -6.72 -23.97 8.13
C GLY A 97 -5.83 -22.83 8.64
N MET A 98 -5.61 -21.78 7.84
CA MET A 98 -4.90 -20.57 8.24
C MET A 98 -5.89 -19.48 8.63
N ASP A 99 -5.80 -19.01 9.88
CA ASP A 99 -6.45 -17.76 10.31
C ASP A 99 -5.72 -16.52 9.75
N ARG A 100 -6.17 -15.32 10.14
CA ARG A 100 -5.57 -14.04 9.72
C ARG A 100 -4.08 -13.93 10.03
N ALA A 101 -3.65 -14.39 11.21
CA ALA A 101 -2.27 -14.29 11.64
C ALA A 101 -1.39 -15.29 10.88
N ALA A 102 -1.85 -16.54 10.76
CA ALA A 102 -1.17 -17.58 10.01
C ALA A 102 -1.04 -17.23 8.52
N PHE A 103 -2.11 -16.69 7.90
CA PHE A 103 -2.07 -16.26 6.52
C PHE A 103 -1.09 -15.09 6.32
N ALA A 104 -1.13 -14.06 7.17
CA ALA A 104 -0.19 -12.94 7.10
C ALA A 104 1.27 -13.41 7.25
N ALA A 105 1.54 -14.33 8.17
CA ALA A 105 2.86 -14.93 8.35
C ALA A 105 3.31 -15.74 7.13
N ALA A 106 2.41 -16.51 6.52
CA ALA A 106 2.69 -17.29 5.31
C ALA A 106 2.99 -16.38 4.11
N VAL A 107 2.21 -15.30 3.91
CA VAL A 107 2.48 -14.29 2.88
C VAL A 107 3.82 -13.60 3.14
N ARG A 108 4.12 -13.24 4.39
CA ARG A 108 5.43 -12.67 4.77
C ARG A 108 6.56 -13.61 4.38
N GLN A 109 6.44 -14.89 4.69
CA GLN A 109 7.44 -15.90 4.35
C GLN A 109 7.59 -16.09 2.83
N ALA A 110 6.49 -15.98 2.09
CA ALA A 110 6.49 -16.07 0.63
C ALA A 110 7.15 -14.86 -0.04
N VAL A 111 6.91 -13.65 0.46
CA VAL A 111 7.47 -12.39 -0.08
C VAL A 111 8.92 -12.18 0.37
N CYS A 112 9.22 -12.47 1.64
CA CYS A 112 10.52 -12.24 2.26
C CYS A 112 10.85 -13.42 3.18
N PRO A 113 11.43 -14.52 2.64
CA PRO A 113 11.96 -15.57 3.50
C PRO A 113 13.02 -15.00 4.44
N GLU A 114 13.32 -15.72 5.53
CA GLU A 114 14.29 -15.24 6.51
C GLU A 114 15.62 -14.87 5.83
N GLN A 115 16.11 -13.65 6.10
CA GLN A 115 17.43 -13.15 5.67
C GLN A 115 17.57 -12.71 4.20
N VAL A 116 16.49 -12.22 3.55
CA VAL A 116 16.66 -11.51 2.27
C VAL A 116 17.53 -10.27 2.47
N GLU A 117 18.69 -10.26 1.84
CA GLU A 117 19.59 -9.12 1.86
C GLU A 117 18.88 -7.87 1.29
N GLY A 118 18.88 -6.79 2.06
CA GLY A 118 18.26 -5.53 1.68
C GLY A 118 16.85 -5.30 2.25
N VAL A 119 16.24 -6.30 2.89
CA VAL A 119 15.06 -6.07 3.74
C VAL A 119 15.52 -5.85 5.18
N GLU A 120 15.24 -4.67 5.74
CA GLU A 120 15.72 -4.28 7.07
C GLU A 120 14.73 -4.67 8.16
N THR A 121 13.46 -4.30 7.96
CA THR A 121 12.36 -4.60 8.89
C THR A 121 11.10 -4.94 8.11
N TRP A 122 10.17 -5.61 8.79
CA TRP A 122 8.83 -5.87 8.27
C TRP A 122 7.84 -5.80 9.44
N SER A 123 6.58 -5.51 9.14
CA SER A 123 5.50 -5.53 10.11
C SER A 123 4.18 -5.94 9.43
N SER A 124 3.31 -6.63 10.17
CA SER A 124 1.94 -6.94 9.76
C SER A 124 0.95 -6.26 10.69
N ASP A 125 -0.18 -5.82 10.15
CA ASP A 125 -1.39 -5.51 10.94
C ASP A 125 -2.52 -6.40 10.39
N GLU A 126 -2.63 -7.59 10.97
CA GLU A 126 -3.58 -8.64 10.58
C GLU A 126 -5.04 -8.21 10.76
N ARG A 127 -5.30 -7.21 11.62
CA ARG A 127 -6.65 -6.71 11.87
C ARG A 127 -7.20 -5.98 10.65
N ILE A 128 -6.34 -5.24 9.95
CA ILE A 128 -6.68 -4.48 8.74
C ILE A 128 -6.20 -5.14 7.44
N GLY A 129 -5.47 -6.26 7.53
CA GLY A 129 -5.01 -7.01 6.36
C GLY A 129 -3.86 -6.33 5.64
N ALA A 130 -2.88 -5.82 6.39
CA ALA A 130 -1.75 -5.12 5.81
C ALA A 130 -0.41 -5.78 6.13
N LEU A 131 0.50 -5.76 5.15
CA LEU A 131 1.91 -6.12 5.31
C LEU A 131 2.80 -4.97 4.85
N GLN A 132 3.80 -4.62 5.65
CA GLN A 132 4.75 -3.54 5.39
C GLN A 132 6.17 -4.10 5.39
N LEU A 133 6.95 -3.80 4.34
CA LEU A 133 8.34 -4.24 4.22
C LEU A 133 9.24 -3.04 3.97
N SER A 134 10.18 -2.80 4.87
CA SER A 134 11.17 -1.73 4.74
C SER A 134 12.40 -2.25 4.00
N VAL A 135 12.62 -1.69 2.82
CA VAL A 135 13.67 -2.07 1.88
C VAL A 135 14.74 -0.99 1.87
N VAL A 136 15.99 -1.42 1.99
CA VAL A 136 17.17 -0.57 1.89
C VAL A 136 17.74 -0.74 0.50
N GLY A 137 17.52 0.24 -0.37
CA GLY A 137 18.24 0.31 -1.63
C GLY A 137 19.74 0.41 -1.34
N ARG A 138 20.55 -0.57 -1.75
CA ARG A 138 21.98 -0.34 -1.82
C ARG A 138 22.17 0.79 -2.82
N ARG A 139 22.74 1.91 -2.37
CA ARG A 139 23.27 2.90 -3.31
C ARG A 139 24.23 2.14 -4.22
N PRO A 140 24.07 2.19 -5.55
CA PRO A 140 25.06 1.59 -6.44
C PRO A 140 26.40 2.16 -6.01
N GLN A 141 27.31 1.29 -5.52
CA GLN A 141 28.66 1.75 -5.26
C GLN A 141 29.11 2.36 -6.58
N PRO A 142 29.56 3.64 -6.59
CA PRO A 142 30.16 4.18 -7.79
C PRO A 142 31.22 3.17 -8.16
N ALA A 143 31.11 2.56 -9.34
CA ALA A 143 32.02 1.52 -9.79
C ALA A 143 33.40 2.01 -9.40
N GLU A 144 34.02 1.35 -8.40
CA GLU A 144 35.37 1.70 -7.97
C GLU A 144 36.11 1.79 -9.28
N LYS A 145 36.52 3.01 -9.64
CA LYS A 145 37.20 3.29 -10.89
C LYS A 145 38.22 2.18 -10.95
N ALA A 146 38.01 1.21 -11.83
CA ALA A 146 38.93 0.13 -12.04
C ALA A 146 40.21 0.90 -12.31
N GLU A 147 41.09 0.95 -11.31
CA GLU A 147 42.31 1.71 -11.41
C GLU A 147 42.88 1.22 -12.72
N SER A 148 43.04 2.16 -13.65
CA SER A 148 43.71 1.91 -14.89
C SER A 148 45.08 1.41 -14.50
N GLN A 149 45.19 0.08 -14.31
CA GLN A 149 46.37 -0.68 -14.63
C GLN A 149 46.48 -0.52 -16.14
N SER A 150 46.89 0.69 -16.55
CA SER A 150 47.52 0.91 -17.82
C SER A 150 48.55 -0.19 -17.93
N PRO A 151 48.46 -1.10 -18.91
CA PRO A 151 49.54 -2.03 -19.14
C PRO A 151 50.79 -1.16 -19.30
N ARG A 152 51.77 -1.39 -18.44
CA ARG A 152 53.10 -0.79 -18.53
C ARG A 152 53.67 -1.23 -19.86
N VAL A 153 53.46 -0.43 -20.90
CA VAL A 153 54.11 -0.57 -22.19
C VAL A 153 55.59 -0.32 -21.94
N GLU A 154 56.39 -1.39 -21.93
CA GLU A 154 57.82 -1.28 -22.16
C GLU A 154 58.01 -0.60 -23.52
N GLN A 155 58.41 0.67 -23.48
CA GLN A 155 58.85 1.41 -24.65
C GLN A 155 60.21 0.86 -25.09
N THR A 156 60.24 0.15 -26.22
CA THR A 156 61.45 0.02 -27.03
C THR A 156 61.48 1.17 -28.05
N PRO A 157 62.60 1.89 -28.22
CA PRO A 157 62.73 2.92 -29.24
C PRO A 157 63.30 2.32 -30.52
N ASP A 158 62.55 2.41 -31.62
CA ASP A 158 62.96 2.34 -33.03
C ASP A 158 61.65 2.37 -33.83
N GLU A 159 61.46 3.01 -34.97
CA GLU A 159 62.29 3.78 -35.87
C GLU A 159 61.28 4.50 -36.79
N VAL A 160 61.66 5.67 -37.27
CA VAL A 160 60.93 6.52 -38.23
C VAL A 160 60.55 5.76 -39.52
N ASP A 161 59.30 5.88 -39.98
CA ASP A 161 59.07 6.31 -41.37
C ASP A 161 57.66 6.86 -41.62
N ALA A 162 57.61 7.82 -42.52
CA ALA A 162 56.49 8.63 -42.94
C ALA A 162 55.59 7.91 -43.95
N ALA A 163 54.27 8.11 -43.86
CA ALA A 163 53.42 8.33 -45.04
C ALA A 163 51.95 8.63 -44.67
N LYS A 164 51.56 9.87 -45.00
CA LYS A 164 50.39 10.21 -45.83
C LYS A 164 48.97 9.96 -45.26
N ALA A 165 48.35 11.08 -44.89
CA ALA A 165 46.91 11.26 -44.71
C ALA A 165 46.09 10.89 -45.96
N PRO A 166 44.80 10.59 -45.77
CA PRO A 166 43.81 11.49 -46.36
C PRO A 166 42.70 11.93 -45.39
N GLU A 167 42.29 13.20 -45.56
CA GLU A 167 41.06 13.79 -45.06
C GLU A 167 39.83 12.95 -45.48
N ILE A 168 38.98 12.62 -44.53
CA ILE A 168 37.60 12.19 -44.78
C ILE A 168 36.71 13.33 -44.28
N VAL A 169 36.06 14.00 -45.24
CA VAL A 169 35.00 14.98 -45.02
C VAL A 169 33.71 14.19 -44.80
N GLU A 170 33.23 14.09 -43.56
CA GLU A 170 31.87 13.64 -43.28
C GLU A 170 30.90 14.80 -43.46
N VAL A 171 30.05 14.68 -44.47
CA VAL A 171 28.87 15.52 -44.68
C VAL A 171 27.74 14.92 -43.85
N LEU A 172 27.38 15.59 -42.76
CA LEU A 172 26.18 15.31 -41.96
C LEU A 172 24.98 16.01 -42.62
N GLU A 173 24.18 15.26 -43.38
CA GLU A 173 22.85 15.69 -43.83
C GLU A 173 21.87 15.59 -42.65
N VAL A 174 21.28 16.73 -42.29
CA VAL A 174 20.21 16.87 -41.30
C VAL A 174 18.88 16.70 -42.02
N ALA A 175 18.15 15.62 -41.71
CA ALA A 175 16.76 15.46 -42.10
C ALA A 175 15.85 15.98 -40.97
N GLU A 176 15.40 17.22 -41.09
CA GLU A 176 14.21 17.73 -40.38
C GLU A 176 12.97 17.43 -41.23
N GLY A 177 11.98 16.78 -40.64
CA GLY A 177 10.71 16.51 -41.31
C GLY A 177 9.80 15.62 -40.49
N LEU A 178 9.15 16.18 -39.47
CA LEU A 178 7.98 15.56 -38.87
C LEU A 178 6.88 16.62 -38.71
N GLU A 179 5.96 16.61 -39.67
CA GLU A 179 4.74 17.40 -39.64
C GLU A 179 3.78 16.82 -38.59
N VAL A 180 3.27 17.72 -37.74
CA VAL A 180 2.28 17.43 -36.71
C VAL A 180 0.90 17.57 -37.34
N ALA A 181 0.18 16.45 -37.47
CA ALA A 181 -1.21 16.45 -37.91
C ALA A 181 -2.12 16.98 -36.79
N GLU A 182 -2.75 18.14 -37.04
CA GLU A 182 -3.85 18.71 -36.26
C GLU A 182 -5.09 17.80 -36.37
N VAL A 183 -5.51 17.20 -35.25
CA VAL A 183 -6.78 16.47 -35.15
C VAL A 183 -7.85 17.45 -34.66
N ALA A 184 -8.81 17.70 -35.55
CA ALA A 184 -9.97 18.53 -35.33
C ALA A 184 -10.88 18.00 -34.19
N LYS A 185 -11.30 18.93 -33.32
CA LYS A 185 -12.38 18.77 -32.36
C LYS A 185 -13.73 18.74 -33.09
N ALA A 186 -14.47 17.64 -32.94
CA ALA A 186 -15.91 17.61 -33.10
C ALA A 186 -16.51 16.63 -32.09
N SER A 187 -17.29 17.14 -31.15
CA SER A 187 -18.25 16.35 -30.39
C SER A 187 -19.46 17.24 -30.16
N GLU A 188 -20.45 17.01 -31.02
CA GLU A 188 -21.83 17.45 -30.89
C GLU A 188 -22.46 16.79 -29.65
N ALA A 189 -23.23 17.57 -28.91
CA ALA A 189 -24.16 17.10 -27.90
C ALA A 189 -25.50 16.74 -28.55
N PRO A 190 -26.20 15.69 -28.10
CA PRO A 190 -27.58 15.47 -28.52
C PRO A 190 -28.56 16.26 -27.64
N GLU A 191 -29.35 17.13 -28.29
CA GLU A 191 -30.62 17.65 -27.78
C GLU A 191 -31.61 16.49 -27.56
N VAL A 192 -32.14 16.38 -26.34
CA VAL A 192 -33.28 15.51 -26.05
C VAL A 192 -34.52 16.39 -25.96
N ALA A 193 -35.35 16.32 -27.02
CA ALA A 193 -36.72 16.77 -27.01
C ALA A 193 -37.61 15.78 -26.25
N GLY A 194 -38.52 16.29 -25.42
CA GLY A 194 -39.49 15.46 -24.70
C GLY A 194 -40.53 16.29 -23.98
N GLY A 195 -41.47 16.87 -24.73
CA GLY A 195 -42.73 17.36 -24.20
C GLY A 195 -43.80 16.26 -24.31
N ALA A 196 -44.61 16.10 -23.27
CA ALA A 196 -45.99 15.60 -23.37
C ALA A 196 -46.78 16.01 -22.13
N GLU A 197 -47.88 16.72 -22.39
CA GLU A 197 -48.89 17.23 -21.48
C GLU A 197 -49.82 16.11 -20.97
N GLY A 198 -50.37 16.30 -19.76
CA GLY A 198 -51.73 15.96 -19.24
C GLY A 198 -52.44 14.64 -19.58
N PRO A 199 -53.39 14.17 -18.73
CA PRO A 199 -54.49 15.02 -18.28
C PRO A 199 -54.92 14.85 -16.80
N GLU A 200 -55.70 15.83 -16.36
CA GLU A 200 -56.48 15.87 -15.13
C GLU A 200 -57.48 14.71 -15.01
N VAL A 201 -57.61 14.14 -13.80
CA VAL A 201 -58.85 13.48 -13.35
C VAL A 201 -59.16 13.91 -11.92
N VAL A 202 -60.25 14.64 -11.78
CA VAL A 202 -61.00 14.97 -10.56
C VAL A 202 -61.72 13.73 -10.02
N GLY A 203 -61.77 13.55 -8.70
CA GLY A 203 -62.55 12.47 -8.08
C GLY A 203 -62.43 12.38 -6.55
N SER A 204 -63.30 13.12 -5.85
CA SER A 204 -63.51 13.17 -4.40
C SER A 204 -63.76 11.83 -3.67
N VAL A 205 -63.34 11.84 -2.39
CA VAL A 205 -63.89 11.19 -1.16
C VAL A 205 -64.15 9.68 -1.13
N GLU A 206 -63.59 9.01 -0.11
CA GLU A 206 -64.37 8.48 1.02
C GLU A 206 -63.46 8.03 2.18
N ALA A 207 -63.98 8.23 3.39
CA ALA A 207 -63.37 7.94 4.67
C ALA A 207 -63.40 6.43 4.98
N VAL A 208 -62.35 5.89 5.59
CA VAL A 208 -62.40 4.62 6.31
C VAL A 208 -61.69 4.76 7.65
N GLU A 209 -62.42 4.31 8.66
CA GLU A 209 -62.22 4.41 10.09
C GLU A 209 -60.96 3.73 10.61
N THR A 210 -60.38 4.33 11.64
CA THR A 210 -59.35 3.72 12.49
C THR A 210 -60.02 2.83 13.54
N PRO A 211 -59.52 1.60 13.79
CA PRO A 211 -60.01 0.80 14.89
C PRO A 211 -59.43 1.28 16.23
N LYS A 212 -60.39 1.50 17.13
CA LYS A 212 -60.32 1.84 18.54
C LYS A 212 -59.88 0.61 19.33
N THR A 213 -58.73 0.67 20.02
CA THR A 213 -58.38 -0.35 21.03
C THR A 213 -58.46 0.27 22.41
N ALA A 214 -59.32 -0.35 23.22
CA ALA A 214 -59.72 0.07 24.54
C ALA A 214 -58.63 -0.17 25.60
N VAL A 215 -58.71 0.68 26.62
CA VAL A 215 -57.96 0.68 27.86
C VAL A 215 -58.58 -0.35 28.81
N GLU A 216 -57.75 -1.15 29.49
CA GLU A 216 -58.10 -1.70 30.81
C GLU A 216 -57.09 -1.18 31.85
N PRO A 217 -57.54 -0.72 33.02
CA PRO A 217 -56.68 -0.24 34.09
C PRO A 217 -56.27 -1.41 35.02
N VAL A 218 -55.00 -1.50 35.37
CA VAL A 218 -54.53 -2.37 36.46
C VAL A 218 -53.94 -1.51 37.57
N GLU A 219 -54.33 -1.89 38.78
CA GLU A 219 -54.32 -1.16 40.03
C GLU A 219 -52.93 -0.72 40.53
N LEU A 220 -52.94 0.45 41.17
CA LEU A 220 -51.86 0.98 42.00
C LEU A 220 -51.95 0.34 43.39
N VAL A 221 -50.97 -0.50 43.77
CA VAL A 221 -50.77 -0.93 45.16
C VAL A 221 -49.35 -0.55 45.56
N GLU A 222 -49.27 0.23 46.64
CA GLU A 222 -48.02 0.73 47.22
C GLU A 222 -47.27 -0.30 48.06
N ALA A 223 -45.94 -0.10 48.07
CA ALA A 223 -44.98 -0.32 49.15
C ALA A 223 -44.84 -1.71 49.80
N GLY A 224 -43.70 -2.34 49.51
CA GLY A 224 -43.10 -3.38 50.34
C GLY A 224 -41.59 -3.40 50.16
N ALA A 225 -40.86 -2.91 51.16
CA ALA A 225 -39.41 -3.02 51.27
C ALA A 225 -38.98 -4.49 51.40
N GLY A 226 -37.96 -4.91 50.66
CA GLY A 226 -37.39 -6.25 50.76
C GLY A 226 -36.05 -6.35 50.04
N ALA A 227 -35.01 -6.65 50.81
CA ALA A 227 -33.63 -6.78 50.38
C ALA A 227 -33.44 -7.82 49.26
N GLY A 228 -32.58 -7.49 48.29
CA GLY A 228 -32.16 -8.39 47.22
C GLY A 228 -30.76 -8.04 46.75
N ALA A 229 -29.81 -8.91 47.11
CA ALA A 229 -28.44 -8.90 46.62
C ALA A 229 -28.39 -9.09 45.10
N GLY A 230 -27.42 -8.46 44.44
CA GLY A 230 -27.17 -8.64 43.01
C GLY A 230 -26.33 -7.51 42.42
N ALA A 231 -25.15 -7.26 42.99
CA ALA A 231 -24.22 -6.28 42.46
C ALA A 231 -23.40 -6.85 41.30
N GLU A 232 -23.31 -6.04 40.25
CA GLU A 232 -22.25 -5.98 39.24
C GLU A 232 -22.03 -7.17 38.30
N VAL A 233 -22.73 -7.09 37.17
CA VAL A 233 -22.15 -7.48 35.87
C VAL A 233 -21.02 -6.50 35.56
N LYS A 234 -19.78 -6.90 35.90
CA LYS A 234 -18.57 -6.18 35.50
C LYS A 234 -18.35 -6.42 34.01
N ALA A 235 -18.57 -5.40 33.20
CA ALA A 235 -18.20 -5.38 31.80
C ALA A 235 -16.72 -5.76 31.65
N GLY A 236 -16.48 -6.90 31.01
CA GLY A 236 -15.15 -7.32 30.61
C GLY A 236 -14.62 -6.35 29.58
N GLY A 237 -13.84 -5.37 30.03
CA GLY A 237 -12.92 -4.64 29.17
C GLY A 237 -11.93 -5.65 28.60
N GLY A 238 -12.22 -6.10 27.38
CA GLY A 238 -11.29 -6.87 26.58
C GLY A 238 -10.06 -6.00 26.35
N VAL A 239 -9.01 -6.27 27.13
CA VAL A 239 -7.67 -5.77 26.86
C VAL A 239 -7.30 -6.34 25.50
N VAL A 240 -7.44 -5.53 24.46
CA VAL A 240 -6.93 -5.85 23.13
C VAL A 240 -5.43 -6.01 23.31
N ALA A 241 -4.96 -7.25 23.24
CA ALA A 241 -3.54 -7.54 23.31
C ALA A 241 -2.83 -6.69 22.25
N PRO A 242 -1.76 -5.97 22.60
CA PRO A 242 -1.03 -5.18 21.62
C PRO A 242 -0.56 -6.11 20.51
N ALA A 243 -0.79 -5.70 19.26
CA ALA A 243 -0.25 -6.38 18.09
C ALA A 243 1.23 -6.71 18.36
N THR A 244 1.61 -7.98 18.20
CA THR A 244 2.95 -8.47 18.49
C THR A 244 3.93 -7.85 17.50
N VAL A 245 4.48 -6.68 17.85
CA VAL A 245 5.53 -6.04 17.07
C VAL A 245 6.83 -6.80 17.37
N VAL A 246 7.22 -7.70 16.47
CA VAL A 246 8.54 -8.34 16.51
C VAL A 246 9.55 -7.33 15.97
N GLU A 247 10.04 -6.46 16.85
CA GLU A 247 11.04 -5.44 16.54
C GLU A 247 12.45 -6.05 16.50
N ARG A 248 13.16 -5.84 15.39
CA ARG A 248 14.59 -6.17 15.27
C ARG A 248 15.38 -4.87 15.20
N ALA A 249 16.19 -4.60 16.21
CA ALA A 249 17.05 -3.41 16.25
C ALA A 249 18.21 -3.54 15.23
N ALA A 250 18.22 -2.68 14.22
CA ALA A 250 19.33 -2.54 13.27
C ALA A 250 20.28 -1.40 13.68
N GLY A 251 21.59 -1.67 13.67
CA GLY A 251 22.62 -0.70 14.07
C GLY A 251 22.83 0.39 13.01
N ALA A 252 22.88 1.64 13.45
CA ALA A 252 23.06 2.83 12.61
C ALA A 252 24.39 2.81 11.81
N ARG A 253 24.33 2.47 10.51
CA ARG A 253 25.40 2.71 9.54
C ARG A 253 24.86 3.53 8.37
N GLY A 254 25.60 4.59 8.01
CA GLY A 254 25.46 5.44 6.81
C GLY A 254 24.12 5.38 6.07
N GLY A 255 23.24 6.35 6.38
CA GLY A 255 21.82 6.38 6.01
C GLY A 255 21.51 6.17 4.54
N SER A 256 21.38 4.92 4.13
CA SER A 256 20.58 4.59 2.97
C SER A 256 19.12 4.94 3.29
N ALA A 257 18.45 5.60 2.36
CA ALA A 257 17.07 6.01 2.56
C ALA A 257 16.17 4.77 2.47
N VAL A 258 15.69 4.30 3.61
CA VAL A 258 14.68 3.23 3.68
C VAL A 258 13.44 3.64 2.87
N ASN A 259 12.92 2.70 2.08
CA ASN A 259 11.65 2.80 1.38
C ASN A 259 10.75 1.64 1.80
N THR A 260 9.51 1.92 2.19
CA THR A 260 8.59 0.89 2.65
C THR A 260 7.59 0.53 1.55
N MET A 261 7.51 -0.76 1.21
CA MET A 261 6.44 -1.36 0.42
C MET A 261 5.26 -1.68 1.34
N MET A 262 4.05 -1.39 0.89
CA MET A 262 2.79 -1.67 1.57
C MET A 262 1.96 -2.60 0.68
N LEU A 263 1.49 -3.71 1.24
CA LEU A 263 0.78 -4.77 0.54
C LEU A 263 -0.57 -5.04 1.23
N ASP A 264 -1.62 -5.13 0.42
CA ASP A 264 -2.98 -5.51 0.83
C ASP A 264 -3.13 -7.03 0.83
N LEU A 265 -3.26 -7.62 2.01
CA LEU A 265 -3.43 -9.06 2.20
C LEU A 265 -4.77 -9.56 1.66
N ALA A 266 -5.79 -8.70 1.57
CA ALA A 266 -7.08 -9.07 0.97
C ALA A 266 -6.90 -9.44 -0.51
N ARG A 267 -6.06 -8.68 -1.23
CA ARG A 267 -5.78 -8.93 -2.65
C ARG A 267 -4.93 -10.17 -2.86
N VAL A 268 -4.00 -10.43 -1.96
CA VAL A 268 -3.22 -11.68 -1.97
C VAL A 268 -4.14 -12.87 -1.68
N LEU A 269 -5.08 -12.73 -0.75
CA LEU A 269 -6.08 -13.76 -0.45
C LEU A 269 -6.98 -14.05 -1.66
N ASP A 270 -7.52 -13.02 -2.31
CA ASP A 270 -8.36 -13.19 -3.51
C ASP A 270 -7.61 -13.98 -4.59
N GLY A 271 -6.35 -13.60 -4.88
CA GLY A 271 -5.52 -14.32 -5.85
C GLY A 271 -5.14 -15.74 -5.41
N TYR A 272 -4.97 -15.96 -4.10
CA TYR A 272 -4.69 -17.27 -3.53
C TYR A 272 -5.88 -18.23 -3.67
N VAL A 273 -7.10 -17.77 -3.37
CA VAL A 273 -8.33 -18.56 -3.55
C VAL A 273 -8.49 -18.94 -5.02
N ASP A 274 -8.35 -17.98 -5.94
CA ASP A 274 -8.40 -18.24 -7.39
C ASP A 274 -7.34 -19.27 -7.84
N ALA A 275 -6.14 -19.21 -7.28
CA ALA A 275 -5.05 -20.13 -7.60
C ALA A 275 -5.30 -21.53 -7.00
N ARG A 276 -5.85 -21.60 -5.79
CA ARG A 276 -6.23 -22.84 -5.11
C ARG A 276 -7.33 -23.59 -5.87
N GLU A 277 -8.33 -22.89 -6.39
CA GLU A 277 -9.37 -23.50 -7.23
C GLU A 277 -8.80 -24.16 -8.50
N LYS A 278 -7.79 -23.52 -9.11
CA LYS A 278 -7.12 -24.04 -10.31
C LYS A 278 -6.16 -25.18 -10.01
N GLN A 279 -5.60 -25.21 -8.80
CA GLN A 279 -4.55 -26.14 -8.39
C GLN A 279 -4.82 -26.66 -6.96
N PRO A 280 -5.87 -27.50 -6.76
CA PRO A 280 -6.29 -27.90 -5.42
C PRO A 280 -5.20 -28.66 -4.65
N ASP A 281 -4.42 -29.48 -5.35
CA ASP A 281 -3.37 -30.32 -4.75
C ASP A 281 -2.03 -29.59 -4.54
N ALA A 282 -1.90 -28.33 -4.98
CA ALA A 282 -0.65 -27.59 -4.84
C ALA A 282 -0.35 -27.26 -3.36
N ALA A 283 0.92 -27.14 -2.99
CA ALA A 283 1.26 -26.67 -1.65
C ALA A 283 0.84 -25.20 -1.47
N ALA A 284 0.23 -24.86 -0.32
CA ALA A 284 -0.21 -23.49 -0.01
C ALA A 284 0.93 -22.46 -0.19
N GLU A 285 2.13 -22.81 0.29
CA GLU A 285 3.32 -21.96 0.18
C GLU A 285 3.69 -21.66 -1.27
N SER A 286 3.58 -22.65 -2.18
CA SER A 286 3.88 -22.46 -3.60
C SER A 286 2.90 -21.50 -4.25
N LEU A 287 1.60 -21.66 -3.97
CA LEU A 287 0.57 -20.76 -4.48
C LEU A 287 0.74 -19.32 -3.94
N LEU A 288 1.02 -19.17 -2.64
CA LEU A 288 1.25 -17.86 -2.04
C LEU A 288 2.48 -17.16 -2.64
N ARG A 289 3.56 -17.90 -2.89
CA ARG A 289 4.75 -17.35 -3.55
C ARG A 289 4.43 -16.87 -4.96
N GLU A 290 3.71 -17.66 -5.75
CA GLU A 290 3.28 -17.28 -7.11
C GLU A 290 2.36 -16.06 -7.11
N VAL A 291 1.34 -16.04 -6.25
CA VAL A 291 0.37 -14.94 -6.19
C VAL A 291 1.02 -13.66 -5.68
N ALA A 292 1.80 -13.72 -4.59
CA ALA A 292 2.47 -12.55 -4.06
C ALA A 292 3.50 -11.98 -5.06
N ALA A 293 4.23 -12.85 -5.78
CA ALA A 293 5.08 -12.44 -6.90
C ALA A 293 4.31 -11.68 -7.96
N GLY A 294 3.15 -12.21 -8.37
CA GLY A 294 2.27 -11.60 -9.37
C GLY A 294 1.79 -10.21 -8.94
N VAL A 295 1.35 -10.06 -7.69
CA VAL A 295 0.89 -8.76 -7.15
C VAL A 295 2.03 -7.74 -7.14
N ILE A 296 3.23 -8.11 -6.69
CA ILE A 296 4.40 -7.22 -6.65
C ILE A 296 4.85 -6.84 -8.07
N ALA A 297 4.91 -7.80 -8.99
CA ALA A 297 5.33 -7.57 -10.37
C ALA A 297 4.35 -6.69 -11.15
N ALA A 298 3.04 -6.84 -10.89
CA ALA A 298 2.02 -6.02 -11.52
C ALA A 298 2.11 -4.54 -11.09
N GLY A 299 2.60 -4.25 -9.88
CA GLY A 299 2.72 -2.89 -9.35
C GLY A 299 1.38 -2.13 -9.27
N GLY A 300 0.27 -2.86 -9.33
CA GLY A 300 -1.08 -2.34 -9.47
C GLY A 300 -1.86 -2.22 -8.15
N PRO A 301 -3.20 -2.22 -8.20
CA PRO A 301 -4.05 -2.19 -7.01
C PRO A 301 -3.67 -3.27 -6.00
N GLY A 302 -3.68 -2.92 -4.71
CA GLY A 302 -3.24 -3.81 -3.63
C GLY A 302 -1.76 -3.67 -3.24
N LEU A 303 -0.99 -2.84 -3.94
CA LEU A 303 0.39 -2.56 -3.61
C LEU A 303 0.73 -1.08 -3.80
N THR A 304 1.48 -0.51 -2.84
CA THR A 304 2.05 0.83 -3.01
C THR A 304 3.34 0.98 -2.22
N TRP A 305 4.01 2.12 -2.40
CA TRP A 305 5.28 2.41 -1.74
C TRP A 305 5.24 3.78 -1.08
N THR A 306 6.01 3.96 -0.01
CA THR A 306 6.13 5.28 0.64
C THR A 306 6.79 6.31 -0.27
N LYS A 307 7.67 5.86 -1.19
CA LYS A 307 8.29 6.62 -2.28
C LYS A 307 8.32 5.75 -3.53
N PRO A 308 8.36 6.32 -4.75
CA PRO A 308 8.57 5.53 -5.96
C PRO A 308 9.77 4.59 -5.81
N PRO A 309 9.60 3.27 -6.01
CA PRO A 309 10.68 2.32 -5.78
C PRO A 309 11.76 2.44 -6.84
N THR A 310 13.01 2.23 -6.44
CA THR A 310 14.12 2.09 -7.39
C THR A 310 14.15 0.69 -8.00
N GLN A 311 14.82 0.52 -9.14
CA GLN A 311 15.03 -0.81 -9.73
C GLN A 311 15.78 -1.77 -8.80
N ALA A 312 16.68 -1.25 -7.95
CA ALA A 312 17.37 -2.06 -6.96
C ALA A 312 16.43 -2.57 -5.86
N GLU A 313 15.50 -1.72 -5.39
CA GLU A 313 14.48 -2.09 -4.41
C GLU A 313 13.50 -3.12 -4.98
N LEU A 314 13.04 -2.93 -6.22
CA LEU A 314 12.20 -3.92 -6.91
C LEU A 314 12.90 -5.28 -7.04
N ARG A 315 14.20 -5.27 -7.38
CA ARG A 315 15.03 -6.48 -7.40
C ARG A 315 15.35 -7.03 -6.01
N ILE A 316 14.99 -6.42 -4.90
CA ILE A 316 15.10 -7.06 -3.58
C ILE A 316 13.81 -7.83 -3.28
N VAL A 317 12.65 -7.28 -3.65
CA VAL A 317 11.34 -7.88 -3.36
C VAL A 317 10.89 -8.92 -4.40
N LEU A 318 11.33 -8.81 -5.66
CA LEU A 318 10.96 -9.72 -6.75
C LEU A 318 11.75 -11.06 -6.85
N PRO A 319 13.04 -11.18 -6.45
CA PRO A 319 13.76 -12.45 -6.58
C PRO A 319 13.25 -13.55 -5.65
N ALA A 320 12.72 -13.18 -4.48
CA ALA A 320 12.02 -14.11 -3.60
C ALA A 320 10.80 -14.75 -4.28
N ALA A 321 10.27 -14.05 -5.28
CA ALA A 321 9.06 -14.35 -6.01
C ALA A 321 9.31 -15.14 -7.31
N GLY A 322 10.56 -15.27 -7.76
CA GLY A 322 10.85 -15.54 -9.17
C GLY A 322 12.04 -16.44 -9.51
N ALA A 323 12.50 -17.30 -8.60
CA ALA A 323 13.17 -18.52 -9.07
C ALA A 323 12.05 -19.56 -9.31
N PRO A 324 11.58 -19.77 -10.56
CA PRO A 324 10.76 -20.94 -10.84
C PRO A 324 11.56 -22.13 -10.34
N ALA A 325 11.01 -22.86 -9.36
CA ALA A 325 11.61 -24.11 -8.89
C ALA A 325 11.94 -24.88 -10.15
N ALA A 326 13.24 -25.02 -10.44
CA ALA A 326 13.71 -25.62 -11.66
C ALA A 326 12.98 -26.95 -11.78
N ARG A 327 12.05 -26.97 -12.73
CA ARG A 327 11.19 -28.05 -13.16
C ARG A 327 11.73 -29.37 -12.61
N ALA A 328 11.08 -29.92 -11.58
CA ALA A 328 11.28 -31.30 -11.13
C ALA A 328 10.81 -32.32 -12.20
N GLU A 329 10.82 -31.93 -13.47
CA GLU A 329 10.83 -32.79 -14.64
C GLU A 329 12.29 -33.17 -14.93
N ARG A 330 12.78 -34.21 -14.23
CA ARG A 330 13.60 -35.28 -14.84
C ARG A 330 14.00 -36.42 -13.89
N THR A 331 13.42 -36.53 -12.70
CA THR A 331 13.60 -37.71 -11.84
C THR A 331 12.59 -38.83 -12.06
N ALA A 332 11.57 -38.64 -12.92
CA ALA A 332 10.64 -39.71 -13.31
C ALA A 332 11.07 -40.47 -14.58
N GLU A 333 12.12 -40.04 -15.27
CA GLU A 333 12.51 -40.56 -16.59
C GLU A 333 13.96 -41.08 -16.61
N ALA A 334 14.32 -41.93 -15.65
CA ALA A 334 15.49 -42.82 -15.78
C ALA A 334 15.34 -44.15 -14.98
N GLY A 335 14.16 -44.41 -14.40
CA GLY A 335 13.84 -45.66 -13.68
C GLY A 335 13.07 -46.69 -14.50
N ALA A 336 12.84 -46.44 -15.79
CA ALA A 336 12.10 -47.36 -16.66
C ALA A 336 12.69 -47.41 -18.07
N ARG A 337 13.80 -48.13 -18.23
CA ARG A 337 14.06 -49.14 -19.27
C ARG A 337 15.53 -49.57 -19.30
#